data_AF-A0A7V9VU53-F1
#
_entry.id   AF-A0A7V9VU53-F1
#
_cell.length_a   1.000
_cell.length_b   1.000
_cell.length_c   1.000
_cell.angle_alpha   90.00
_cell.angle_beta   90.00
_cell.angle_gamma   90.00
#
_symmetry.space_group_name_H-M   'P 1'
#
loop_
_entity.id
_entity.type
_entity.pdbx_description
1 polymer ?
#
loop_
_entity_poly.entity_id
_entity_poly.type
_entity_poly.pdbx_seq_one_letter_code
_entity_poly.pdbx_strand_id
1 'polypeptide(L)' 'MIAIRKKIVTDEDHNPVEVVINYDDWLEIERLLGLQPGKKLLTDLSAFRGVITMTEDALEYQRRIRAEWDREWDEE' A
#
# COMPACT_ATOMS: atom_id res chain seq x y z
N MET A 1 18.25 17.17 21.39
CA MET A 1 18.24 16.34 20.17
C MET A 1 18.33 14.89 20.59
N ILE A 2 17.37 14.06 20.21
CA ILE A 2 17.38 12.63 20.56
C ILE A 2 18.27 11.92 19.54
N ALA A 3 19.25 11.18 20.02
CA ALA A 3 20.15 10.41 19.18
C ALA A 3 19.48 9.07 18.82
N ILE A 4 18.74 9.04 17.71
CA ILE A 4 18.10 7.82 17.20
C ILE A 4 19.14 7.01 16.44
N ARG A 5 19.38 5.77 16.89
CA ARG A 5 20.24 4.84 16.16
C ARG A 5 19.44 4.19 15.05
N LYS A 6 19.77 4.54 13.80
CA LYS A 6 19.15 3.96 12.60
C LYS A 6 20.20 3.29 11.73
N LYS A 7 19.82 2.15 11.15
CA LYS A 7 20.58 1.46 10.10
C LYS A 7 19.78 1.55 8.81
N ILE A 8 20.38 2.12 7.78
CA ILE A 8 19.79 2.15 6.44
C ILE A 8 20.25 0.88 5.72
N VAL A 9 19.31 0.10 5.23
CA VAL A 9 19.55 -1.08 4.42
C VAL A 9 19.41 -0.68 2.96
N THR A 10 20.40 -1.04 2.16
CA THR A 10 20.44 -0.75 0.72
C THR A 10 20.31 -2.03 -0.10
N ASP A 11 19.77 -1.92 -1.30
CA ASP A 11 19.76 -3.00 -2.30
C ASP A 11 21.13 -3.18 -2.98
N GLU A 12 21.18 -4.05 -3.98
CA GLU A 12 22.37 -4.35 -4.78
C GLU A 12 22.88 -3.12 -5.56
N ASP A 13 21.96 -2.25 -5.97
CA ASP A 13 22.23 -0.99 -6.67
C ASP A 13 22.54 0.18 -5.70
N HIS A 14 22.72 -0.12 -4.42
CA HIS A 14 22.99 0.84 -3.34
C HIS A 14 21.87 1.85 -3.09
N ASN A 15 20.66 1.58 -3.55
CA ASN A 15 19.49 2.38 -3.24
C ASN A 15 18.94 2.00 -1.86
N PRO A 16 18.54 2.97 -1.03
CA PRO A 16 17.98 2.70 0.29
C PRO A 16 16.59 2.08 0.17
N VAL A 17 16.42 0.88 0.70
CA VAL A 17 15.14 0.13 0.65
C VAL A 17 14.43 0.06 1.99
N GLU A 18 15.17 0.09 3.10
CA GLU A 18 14.59 -0.04 4.43
C GLU A 18 15.40 0.76 5.47
N VAL A 19 14.72 1.22 6.53
CA VAL A 19 15.34 1.84 7.69
C VAL A 19 15.01 1.02 8.93
N VAL A 20 16.03 0.39 9.51
CA VAL A 20 15.91 -0.40 10.74
C VAL A 20 16.23 0.50 11.93
N ILE A 21 15.30 0.58 12.88
CA ILE A 21 15.39 1.39 14.10
C ILE A 21 15.11 0.47 15.30
N ASN A 22 15.79 0.69 16.42
CA ASN A 22 15.48 -0.06 17.64
C ASN A 22 14.05 0.25 18.10
N TYR A 23 13.39 -0.73 18.69
CA TYR A 23 12.01 -0.58 19.13
C TYR A 23 11.83 0.54 20.17
N ASP A 24 12.76 0.69 21.12
CA ASP A 24 12.70 1.78 22.12
C ASP A 24 12.81 3.16 21.47
N ASP A 25 13.70 3.29 20.47
CA ASP A 25 13.87 4.51 19.70
C ASP A 25 12.62 4.80 18.84
N TRP A 26 11.98 3.76 18.30
CA TRP A 26 10.72 3.85 17.57
C TRP A 26 9.57 4.37 18.44
N LEU A 27 9.39 3.82 19.65
CA LEU A 27 8.36 4.28 20.58
C LEU A 27 8.54 5.75 20.98
N GLU A 28 9.79 6.19 21.16
CA GLU A 28 10.06 7.59 21.47
C GLU A 28 9.74 8.50 20.27
N ILE A 29 10.03 8.06 19.04
CA ILE A 29 9.61 8.78 17.82
C ILE A 29 8.08 8.87 17.75
N GLU A 30 7.36 7.78 17.99
CA GLU A 30 5.89 7.79 18.00
C GLU A 30 5.33 8.78 19.02
N ARG A 31 5.92 8.79 20.24
CA ARG A 31 5.55 9.72 21.31
C ARG A 31 5.79 11.17 20.91
N LEU A 32 6.94 11.48 20.30
CA LEU A 32 7.28 12.84 19.84
C LEU A 32 6.38 13.31 18.70
N LEU A 33 6.02 12.40 17.79
CA LEU A 33 5.10 12.68 16.68
C LEU A 33 3.63 12.79 17.14
N GLY A 34 3.34 12.51 18.41
CA GLY A 34 1.98 12.51 18.94
C GLY A 34 1.09 11.47 18.27
N LEU A 35 1.68 10.39 17.76
CA LEU A 35 0.96 9.27 17.18
C LEU A 35 0.29 8.51 18.32
N GLN A 36 -1.00 8.77 18.53
CA GLN A 36 -1.79 8.02 19.49
C GLN A 36 -1.93 6.57 18.99
N PRO A 37 -1.71 5.53 19.84
CA PRO A 37 -1.87 4.11 19.50
C PRO A 37 -3.35 3.72 19.32
N GLY A 38 -3.99 4.35 18.33
CA GLY A 38 -5.44 4.34 18.13
C GLY A 38 -5.92 5.37 17.09
N LYS A 39 -5.06 6.28 16.63
CA LYS A 39 -5.33 7.03 15.40
C LYS A 39 -5.21 6.03 14.25
N LYS A 40 -6.31 5.31 14.00
CA LYS A 40 -6.49 4.39 12.87
C LYS A 40 -5.83 5.05 11.68
N LEU A 41 -4.71 4.46 11.24
CA LEU A 41 -4.25 4.63 9.87
C LEU A 41 -5.48 4.42 8.97
N LEU A 42 -5.49 5.04 7.79
CA LEU A 42 -6.50 4.85 6.74
C LEU A 42 -6.71 3.38 6.30
N THR A 43 -6.14 2.40 7.02
CA THR A 43 -6.39 0.96 6.96
C THR A 43 -7.69 0.51 7.62
N ASP A 44 -8.53 1.41 8.15
CA ASP A 44 -9.89 1.01 8.55
C ASP A 44 -10.76 0.74 7.32
N LEU A 45 -10.60 -0.45 6.76
CA LEU A 45 -11.34 -0.95 5.62
C LEU A 45 -12.76 -1.41 5.99
N SER A 46 -13.21 -1.18 7.24
CA SER A 46 -14.56 -1.55 7.69
C SER A 46 -15.65 -0.94 6.82
N ALA A 47 -15.41 0.27 6.28
CA ALA A 47 -16.33 0.93 5.34
C ALA A 47 -16.52 0.16 4.02
N PHE A 48 -15.55 -0.67 3.64
CA PHE A 48 -15.58 -1.49 2.42
C PHE A 48 -15.96 -2.95 2.71
N ARG A 49 -16.30 -3.30 3.97
CA ARG A 49 -16.68 -4.66 4.34
C ARG A 49 -18.03 -5.01 3.73
N GLY A 50 -18.02 -5.92 2.75
CA GLY A 50 -19.24 -6.39 2.07
C GLY A 50 -19.85 -5.38 1.10
N VAL A 51 -19.16 -4.26 0.84
CA VAL A 51 -19.58 -3.25 -0.13
C VAL A 51 -18.60 -3.32 -1.30
N ILE A 52 -19.07 -3.83 -2.44
CA ILE A 52 -18.36 -3.73 -3.71
C ILE A 52 -19.06 -2.62 -4.51
N THR A 53 -18.46 -1.44 -4.53
CA THR A 53 -18.94 -0.34 -5.39
C THR A 53 -18.33 -0.52 -6.77
N MET A 54 -19.06 -1.14 -7.69
CA MET A 54 -18.62 -1.27 -9.09
C MET A 54 -18.94 0.03 -9.84
N THR A 55 -17.98 0.55 -10.61
CA THR A 55 -18.15 1.75 -11.45
C THR A 55 -18.88 1.46 -12.76
N GLU A 56 -18.88 0.21 -13.20
CA GLU A 56 -19.54 -0.28 -14.40
C GLU A 56 -20.23 -1.62 -14.10
N ASP A 57 -21.19 -2.00 -14.93
CA ASP A 57 -21.84 -3.31 -14.84
C ASP A 57 -20.83 -4.43 -15.08
N ALA A 58 -20.83 -5.44 -14.20
CA ALA A 58 -19.82 -6.50 -14.22
C ALA A 58 -19.85 -7.34 -15.51
N LEU A 59 -21.05 -7.55 -16.07
CA LEU A 59 -21.24 -8.35 -17.27
C LEU A 59 -20.77 -7.58 -18.50
N GLU A 60 -21.07 -6.29 -18.58
CA GLU A 60 -20.61 -5.41 -19.66
C GLU A 60 -19.09 -5.27 -19.65
N TYR A 61 -18.47 -5.12 -18.48
CA TYR A 61 -17.01 -5.13 -18.34
C TYR A 61 -16.41 -6.43 -18.89
N GLN A 62 -16.96 -7.57 -18.47
CA GLN A 62 -16.46 -8.88 -18.89
C GLN A 62 -16.61 -9.10 -20.40
N ARG A 63 -17.71 -8.63 -21.00
CA ARG A 63 -17.92 -8.67 -22.45
C ARG A 63 -16.90 -7.83 -23.20
N ARG A 64 -16.61 -6.61 -22.72
CA ARG A 64 -15.62 -5.71 -23.32
C ARG A 64 -14.22 -6.32 -23.32
N ILE A 65 -13.76 -6.85 -22.19
CA ILE A 65 -12.43 -7.46 -22.07
C ILE A 65 -12.30 -8.69 -22.98
N ARG A 66 -13.32 -9.56 -23.05
CA ARG A 66 -13.29 -10.71 -23.96
C ARG A 66 -13.23 -10.27 -25.43
N ALA A 67 -14.04 -9.29 -25.81
CA ALA A 67 -14.06 -8.78 -27.18
C ALA A 67 -12.77 -8.03 -27.57
N GLU A 68 -11.99 -7.56 -26.60
CA GLU A 68 -10.65 -6.99 -26.82
C GLU A 68 -9.63 -8.09 -27.13
N TRP A 69 -9.70 -9.21 -26.40
CA TRP A 69 -8.81 -10.36 -26.62
C TRP A 69 -9.13 -11.10 -27.91
N ASP A 70 -10.41 -11.21 -28.30
CA ASP A 70 -10.79 -11.84 -29.58
C ASP A 70 -10.31 -11.00 -30.78
N ARG A 71 -10.25 -9.67 -30.65
CA ARG A 71 -9.83 -8.76 -31.73
C ARG A 71 -8.35 -8.83 -32.05
N GLU A 72 -7.52 -9.25 -31.09
CA GLU A 72 -6.07 -9.35 -31.25
C GLU A 72 -5.65 -10.55 -32.13
N TRP A 73 -6.55 -11.52 -32.35
CA TRP A 73 -6.30 -12.72 -33.15
C TRP A 73 -6.88 -12.66 -34.58
N ASP A 74 -7.64 -11.61 -34.92
CA ASP A 74 -8.26 -11.43 -36.25
C ASP A 74 -7.43 -10.51 -37.18
N GLU A 75 -6.32 -9.93 -36.71
CA GLU A 75 -5.42 -9.06 -37.50
C GLU A 75 -4.18 -9.77 -38.10
N GLU A 76 -4.14 -11.12 -38.13
CA GLU A 76 -3.10 -11.93 -38.80
C GLU A 76 -3.67 -12.81 -39.93
#